data_AF-A0A7X0UCS1-F1
#
_entry.id   AF-A0A7X0UCS1-F1
#
_cell.length_a   1.000
_cell.length_b   1.000
_cell.length_c   1.000
_cell.angle_alpha   90.00
_cell.angle_beta   90.00
_cell.angle_gamma   90.00
#
_symmetry.space_group_name_H-M   'P 1'
#
loop_
_entity.id
_entity.type
_entity.pdbx_description
1 polymer ?
#
loop_
_entity_poly.entity_id
_entity_poly.type
_entity_poly.pdbx_seq_one_letter_code
_entity_poly.pdbx_strand_id
1 'polypeptide(L)'
;MRTTARPPGERPKYGALNHRALPTGAAPRFGSAYLRLKPEVLQRATFCYPDSVFEPQHFGTVDHATALIALAEANRQPDPLDRYIEAHVHGPVLLARDVEALVLDPCFRESPLEELARQLPCPVEWHAGFRLDVEVLLQHADYRGSAIAALGAQIARHGVLTPAAIGEAAASGQHDPQALKKVWHYVARFGDLSKAQGA
;
A
#
# COMPACT_ATOMS: atom_id res chain seq x y z
N MET A 1 14.62 10.76 27.96
CA MET A 1 13.49 9.81 28.13
C MET A 1 13.92 8.49 27.51
N ARG A 2 14.21 7.46 28.31
CA ARG A 2 14.75 6.17 27.82
C ARG A 2 13.65 5.41 27.09
N THR A 3 13.84 5.14 25.80
CA THR A 3 12.95 4.30 24.98
C THR A 3 13.15 2.84 25.37
N THR A 4 12.37 2.34 26.33
CA THR A 4 12.17 0.90 26.44
C THR A 4 11.42 0.46 25.18
N ALA A 5 12.11 -0.23 24.28
CA ALA A 5 11.50 -0.77 23.08
C ALA A 5 10.32 -1.67 23.49
N ARG A 6 9.10 -1.30 23.10
CA ARG A 6 7.93 -2.15 23.36
C ARG A 6 8.13 -3.53 22.70
N PRO A 7 7.61 -4.60 23.32
CA PRO A 7 7.56 -5.92 22.69
C PRO A 7 7.02 -5.83 21.25
N PRO A 8 7.51 -6.63 20.28
CA PRO A 8 7.11 -6.53 18.87
C PRO A 8 5.59 -6.47 18.65
N GLY A 9 4.81 -7.28 19.38
CA GLY A 9 3.33 -7.29 19.26
C GLY A 9 2.62 -6.03 19.77
N GLU A 10 3.27 -5.26 20.64
CA GLU A 10 2.73 -4.05 21.28
C GLU A 10 3.13 -2.75 20.56
N ARG A 11 4.01 -2.84 19.57
CA ARG A 11 4.33 -1.71 18.69
C ARG A 11 3.12 -1.37 17.82
N PRO A 12 2.91 -0.09 17.47
CA PRO A 12 1.83 0.28 16.57
C PRO A 12 1.89 -0.48 15.24
N LYS A 13 0.73 -0.87 14.72
CA LYS A 13 0.61 -1.38 13.35
C LYS A 13 0.30 -0.20 12.44
N TYR A 14 1.06 -0.08 11.38
CA TYR A 14 0.97 1.02 10.44
C TYR A 14 0.01 0.68 9.30
N GLY A 15 -0.76 1.67 8.88
CA GLY A 15 -1.71 1.58 7.77
C GLY A 15 -2.10 2.96 7.31
N ALA A 16 -3.25 3.07 6.64
CA ALA A 16 -3.77 4.36 6.22
C ALA A 16 -5.30 4.38 6.29
N LEU A 17 -5.86 5.56 6.55
CA LEU A 17 -7.30 5.79 6.56
C LEU A 17 -7.82 5.88 5.12
N ASN A 18 -8.68 4.95 4.70
CA ASN A 18 -9.26 4.93 3.35
C ASN A 18 -10.50 5.83 3.22
N HIS A 19 -10.34 7.13 3.51
CA HIS A 19 -11.46 8.08 3.47
C HIS A 19 -12.03 8.32 2.06
N ARG A 20 -11.26 7.98 1.02
CA ARG A 20 -11.68 8.05 -0.40
C ARG A 20 -12.31 6.76 -0.91
N ALA A 21 -12.42 5.73 -0.07
CA ALA A 21 -12.94 4.41 -0.44
C ALA A 21 -12.27 3.83 -1.71
N LEU A 22 -10.95 4.02 -1.85
CA LEU A 22 -10.21 3.53 -3.00
C LEU A 22 -10.23 1.99 -3.01
N PRO A 23 -10.61 1.35 -4.14
CA PRO A 23 -10.62 -0.11 -4.25
C PRO A 23 -9.24 -0.76 -4.05
N THR A 24 -8.17 -0.04 -4.39
CA THR A 24 -6.78 -0.49 -4.24
C THR A 24 -6.16 -0.11 -2.88
N GLY A 25 -6.99 0.34 -1.94
CA GLY A 25 -6.56 0.76 -0.60
C GLY A 25 -6.06 2.20 -0.55
N ALA A 26 -5.91 2.72 0.67
CA ALA A 26 -5.57 4.13 0.90
C ALA A 26 -4.11 4.48 0.59
N ALA A 27 -3.20 3.52 0.70
CA ALA A 27 -1.75 3.74 0.58
C ALA A 27 -1.09 2.67 -0.31
N PRO A 28 -1.41 2.63 -1.62
CA PRO A 28 -0.83 1.67 -2.56
C PRO A 28 0.69 1.82 -2.69
N ARG A 29 1.28 2.91 -2.18
CA ARG A 29 2.73 3.08 -2.05
C ARG A 29 3.43 1.89 -1.39
N PHE A 30 2.75 1.18 -0.48
CA PHE A 30 3.35 0.11 0.33
C PHE A 30 3.10 -1.31 -0.16
N GLY A 31 2.30 -1.48 -1.22
CA GLY A 31 2.01 -2.78 -1.81
C GLY A 31 0.61 -2.84 -2.40
N SER A 32 0.32 -3.94 -3.11
CA SER A 32 -1.00 -4.18 -3.70
C SER A 32 -1.98 -4.87 -2.75
N ALA A 33 -1.49 -5.63 -1.78
CA ALA A 33 -2.34 -6.32 -0.81
C ALA A 33 -2.53 -5.49 0.46
N TYR A 34 -3.72 -5.55 1.07
CA TYR A 34 -4.00 -4.88 2.33
C TYR A 34 -5.04 -5.63 3.18
N LEU A 35 -4.96 -5.46 4.50
CA LEU A 35 -6.02 -5.88 5.42
C LEU A 35 -7.02 -4.73 5.57
N ARG A 36 -8.29 -4.99 5.28
CA ARG A 36 -9.38 -4.07 5.67
C ARG A 36 -9.76 -4.39 7.11
N LEU A 37 -9.62 -3.41 7.99
CA LEU A 37 -9.91 -3.56 9.41
C LEU A 37 -11.37 -3.15 9.69
N LYS A 38 -11.99 -3.79 10.67
CA LYS A 38 -13.34 -3.44 11.10
C LYS A 38 -13.38 -2.05 11.75
N PRO A 39 -14.52 -1.33 11.68
CA PRO A 39 -14.63 0.05 12.19
C PRO A 39 -14.26 0.22 13.67
N GLU A 40 -14.45 -0.79 14.51
CA GLU A 40 -14.12 -0.72 15.95
C GLU A 40 -12.63 -0.48 16.20
N VAL A 41 -11.76 -0.84 15.25
CA VAL A 41 -10.32 -0.59 15.35
C VAL A 41 -10.00 0.91 15.37
N LEU A 42 -10.87 1.77 14.83
CA LEU A 42 -10.70 3.23 14.86
C LEU A 42 -10.59 3.78 16.29
N GLN A 43 -11.25 3.15 17.27
CA GLN A 43 -11.25 3.60 18.67
C GLN A 43 -9.87 3.54 19.32
N ARG A 44 -8.96 2.74 18.76
CA ARG A 44 -7.57 2.59 19.23
C ARG A 44 -6.56 2.98 18.15
N ALA A 45 -6.97 3.79 17.19
CA ALA A 45 -6.11 4.29 16.14
C ALA A 45 -5.81 5.79 16.34
N THR A 46 -4.59 6.18 16.01
CA THR A 46 -4.22 7.58 15.82
C THR A 46 -3.81 7.81 14.37
N PHE A 47 -4.02 9.02 13.89
CA PHE A 47 -3.80 9.40 12.52
C PHE A 47 -2.88 10.61 12.44
N CYS A 48 -2.16 10.73 11.33
CA CYS A 48 -1.41 11.94 11.03
C CYS A 48 -1.40 12.25 9.53
N TYR A 49 -1.16 13.53 9.24
CA TYR A 49 -0.93 13.99 7.89
C TYR A 49 0.05 15.18 7.86
N PRO A 50 1.10 15.17 7.01
CA PRO A 50 1.56 14.05 6.16
C PRO A 50 2.03 12.82 6.96
N ASP A 51 2.58 11.81 6.27
CA ASP A 51 3.22 10.64 6.92
C ASP A 51 4.29 11.09 7.92
N SER A 52 4.42 10.33 9.01
CA SER A 52 5.33 10.47 10.14
C SER A 52 6.79 10.71 9.75
N VAL A 53 7.27 10.21 8.61
CA VAL A 53 8.62 10.50 8.10
C VAL A 53 8.85 11.98 7.79
N PHE A 54 7.78 12.73 7.56
CA PHE A 54 7.80 14.17 7.29
C PHE A 54 7.60 15.01 8.55
N GLU A 55 7.68 14.41 9.74
CA GLU A 55 7.52 15.08 11.03
C GLU A 55 6.25 15.96 11.08
N PRO A 56 5.06 15.37 10.83
CA PRO A 56 3.82 16.13 10.72
C PRO A 56 3.51 16.84 12.03
N GLN A 57 2.84 17.99 11.94
CA GLN A 57 2.31 18.69 13.12
C GLN A 57 0.86 18.32 13.42
N HIS A 58 0.16 17.72 12.44
CA HIS A 58 -1.24 17.38 12.54
C HIS A 58 -1.41 15.91 12.89
N PHE A 59 -1.84 15.67 14.13
CA PHE A 59 -2.17 14.35 14.67
C PHE A 59 -3.56 14.36 15.26
N GLY A 60 -4.19 13.18 15.34
CA GLY A 60 -5.40 13.05 16.12
C GLY A 60 -5.95 11.63 16.19
N THR A 61 -7.00 11.47 16.98
CA THR A 61 -7.84 10.28 17.05
C THR A 61 -8.88 10.30 15.93
N VAL A 62 -9.77 9.30 15.89
CA VAL A 62 -10.92 9.29 14.98
C VAL A 62 -11.76 10.57 15.06
N ASP A 63 -11.86 11.19 16.24
CA ASP A 63 -12.60 12.46 16.45
C ASP A 63 -12.02 13.64 15.65
N HIS A 64 -10.76 13.53 15.25
CA HIS A 64 -10.03 14.53 14.48
C HIS A 64 -9.93 14.18 12.99
N ALA A 65 -10.49 13.04 12.57
CA ALA A 65 -10.35 12.53 11.20
C ALA A 65 -10.83 13.54 10.15
N THR A 66 -11.94 14.24 10.40
CA THR A 66 -12.48 15.26 9.47
C THR A 66 -11.48 16.38 9.18
N ALA A 67 -10.73 16.84 10.19
CA ALA A 67 -9.72 17.89 10.01
C ALA A 67 -8.52 17.39 9.20
N LEU A 68 -8.06 16.16 9.46
CA LEU A 68 -6.98 15.53 8.70
C LEU A 68 -7.39 15.26 7.25
N ILE A 69 -8.64 14.85 7.01
CA ILE A 69 -9.21 14.68 5.66
C ILE A 69 -9.20 15.99 4.90
N ALA A 70 -9.67 17.09 5.51
CA ALA A 70 -9.66 18.41 4.86
C ALA A 70 -8.23 18.84 4.47
N LEU A 71 -7.25 18.61 5.33
CA LEU A 71 -5.83 18.87 5.03
C LEU A 71 -5.31 17.99 3.88
N ALA A 72 -5.64 16.70 3.88
CA ALA A 72 -5.23 15.77 2.85
C ALA A 72 -5.85 16.06 1.48
N GLU A 73 -7.07 16.58 1.42
CA GLU A 73 -7.72 17.01 0.18
C GLU A 73 -7.21 18.36 -0.34
N ALA A 74 -6.86 19.29 0.55
CA ALA A 74 -6.32 20.58 0.15
C ALA A 74 -4.86 20.49 -0.34
N ASN A 75 -4.12 19.48 0.12
CA ASN A 75 -2.70 19.36 -0.14
C ASN A 75 -2.40 18.83 -1.55
N ARG A 76 -1.46 19.48 -2.23
CA ARG A 76 -0.96 19.13 -3.56
C ARG A 76 0.44 18.51 -3.51
N GLN A 77 0.69 17.59 -2.56
CA GLN A 77 1.92 16.77 -2.52
C GLN A 77 2.31 16.34 -3.94
N PRO A 78 3.57 16.58 -4.39
CA PRO A 78 3.95 16.38 -5.78
C PRO A 78 3.67 14.96 -6.28
N ASP A 79 3.93 13.96 -5.44
CA ASP A 79 3.66 12.57 -5.73
C ASP A 79 2.29 12.16 -5.16
N PRO A 80 1.31 11.76 -6.01
CA PRO A 80 0.02 11.26 -5.54
C PRO A 80 0.11 10.05 -4.62
N LEU A 81 1.20 9.25 -4.68
CA LEU A 81 1.39 8.12 -3.78
C LEU A 81 1.65 8.53 -2.32
N ASP A 82 1.97 9.80 -2.07
CA ASP A 82 2.22 10.35 -0.73
C ASP A 82 0.98 11.07 -0.15
N ARG A 83 -0.18 10.99 -0.82
CA ARG A 83 -1.44 11.66 -0.44
C ARG A 83 -2.37 10.78 0.40
N TYR A 84 -1.83 10.07 1.38
CA TYR A 84 -2.61 9.26 2.33
C TYR A 84 -2.52 9.83 3.75
N ILE A 85 -3.55 9.57 4.55
CA ILE A 85 -3.53 9.82 6.00
C ILE A 85 -3.01 8.56 6.65
N GLU A 86 -1.85 8.64 7.28
CA GLU A 86 -1.23 7.52 7.97
C GLU A 86 -2.05 7.16 9.22
N ALA A 87 -2.24 5.87 9.44
CA ALA A 87 -2.95 5.32 10.58
C ALA A 87 -2.01 4.45 11.43
N HIS A 88 -2.10 4.61 12.74
CA HIS A 88 -1.34 3.87 13.73
C HIS A 88 -2.32 3.15 14.64
N VAL A 89 -2.42 1.83 14.49
CA VAL A 89 -3.27 0.99 15.34
C VAL A 89 -2.48 0.57 16.58
N HIS A 90 -2.96 1.00 17.75
CA HIS A 90 -2.33 0.70 19.04
C HIS A 90 -2.81 -0.65 19.58
N GLY A 91 -1.88 -1.45 20.11
CA GLY A 91 -2.19 -2.80 20.59
C GLY A 91 -2.37 -3.83 19.46
N PRO A 92 -2.54 -5.12 19.76
CA PRO A 92 -2.50 -6.20 18.77
C PRO A 92 -3.65 -6.13 17.75
N VAL A 93 -3.34 -6.50 16.50
CA VAL A 93 -4.33 -6.76 15.45
C VAL A 93 -4.48 -8.27 15.32
N LEU A 94 -5.66 -8.79 15.66
CA LEU A 94 -5.99 -10.21 15.59
C LEU A 94 -6.85 -10.45 14.36
N LEU A 95 -6.42 -11.31 13.44
CA LEU A 95 -7.10 -11.53 12.16
C LEU A 95 -8.59 -11.87 12.33
N ALA A 96 -8.92 -12.88 13.15
CA ALA A 96 -10.30 -13.32 13.36
C ALA A 96 -11.22 -12.25 13.99
N ARG A 97 -10.64 -11.30 14.74
CA ARG A 97 -11.42 -10.28 15.48
C ARG A 97 -11.49 -8.97 14.71
N ASP A 98 -10.36 -8.48 14.25
CA ASP A 98 -10.15 -7.10 13.82
C ASP A 98 -10.14 -6.93 12.30
N VAL A 99 -9.92 -8.01 11.54
CA VAL A 99 -9.88 -7.96 10.08
C VAL A 99 -11.26 -8.29 9.54
N GLU A 100 -11.75 -7.42 8.67
CA GLU A 100 -12.96 -7.62 7.89
C GLU A 100 -12.68 -8.47 6.65
N ALA A 101 -11.59 -8.16 5.94
CA ALA A 101 -11.12 -8.94 4.78
C ALA A 101 -9.62 -8.74 4.55
N LEU A 102 -8.96 -9.75 3.99
CA LEU A 102 -7.71 -9.59 3.26
C LEU A 102 -8.05 -9.28 1.80
N VAL A 103 -7.63 -8.13 1.30
CA VAL A 103 -7.85 -7.73 -0.09
C VAL A 103 -6.56 -7.92 -0.88
N LEU A 104 -6.65 -8.64 -2.01
CA LEU A 104 -5.52 -9.03 -2.84
C LEU A 104 -5.63 -8.50 -4.26
N ASP A 105 -4.47 -8.42 -4.92
CA ASP A 105 -4.38 -8.17 -6.36
C ASP A 105 -4.77 -9.43 -7.16
N PRO A 106 -5.61 -9.33 -8.20
CA PRO A 106 -6.01 -10.45 -9.03
C PRO A 106 -4.85 -11.22 -9.67
N CYS A 107 -3.65 -10.65 -9.78
CA CYS A 107 -2.46 -11.38 -10.24
C CYS A 107 -2.05 -12.55 -9.33
N PHE A 108 -2.61 -12.63 -8.12
CA PHE A 108 -2.39 -13.75 -7.19
C PHE A 108 -3.48 -14.82 -7.23
N ARG A 109 -4.46 -14.71 -8.13
CA ARG A 109 -5.45 -15.79 -8.32
C ARG A 109 -4.76 -17.06 -8.80
N GLU A 110 -5.26 -18.20 -8.33
CA GLU A 110 -4.77 -19.54 -8.66
C GLU A 110 -3.29 -19.74 -8.31
N SER A 111 -2.78 -18.96 -7.36
CA SER A 111 -1.39 -19.03 -6.90
C SER A 111 -1.30 -19.68 -5.51
N PRO A 112 -0.11 -20.18 -5.11
CA PRO A 112 0.13 -20.64 -3.73
C PRO A 112 -0.18 -19.57 -2.68
N LEU A 113 -0.09 -18.28 -3.03
CA LEU A 113 -0.46 -17.19 -2.13
C LEU A 113 -1.96 -17.16 -1.85
N GLU A 114 -2.80 -17.42 -2.85
CA GLU A 114 -4.25 -17.53 -2.64
C GLU A 114 -4.59 -18.71 -1.72
N GLU A 115 -3.94 -19.86 -1.91
CA GLU A 115 -4.15 -21.04 -1.06
C GLU A 115 -3.82 -20.76 0.41
N LEU A 116 -2.72 -20.03 0.67
CA LEU A 116 -2.35 -19.59 2.02
C LEU A 116 -3.33 -18.54 2.56
N ALA A 117 -3.73 -17.57 1.74
CA ALA A 117 -4.67 -16.52 2.12
C ALA A 117 -6.02 -17.10 2.57
N ARG A 118 -6.50 -18.14 1.87
CA ARG A 118 -7.77 -18.82 2.20
C ARG A 118 -7.74 -19.60 3.52
N GLN A 119 -6.57 -19.84 4.10
CA GLN A 119 -6.43 -20.48 5.42
C GLN A 119 -6.57 -19.47 6.57
N LEU A 120 -6.55 -18.17 6.28
CA LEU A 120 -6.69 -17.14 7.30
C LEU A 120 -8.14 -17.05 7.80
N PRO A 121 -8.38 -16.67 9.06
CA PRO A 121 -9.72 -16.58 9.65
C PRO A 121 -10.44 -15.28 9.25
N CYS A 122 -10.37 -14.91 7.98
CA CYS A 122 -11.04 -13.76 7.40
C CYS A 122 -11.30 -13.98 5.89
N PRO A 123 -12.36 -13.39 5.33
CA PRO A 123 -12.61 -13.41 3.89
C PRO A 123 -11.42 -12.90 3.06
N VAL A 124 -11.25 -13.49 1.87
CA VAL A 124 -10.36 -12.98 0.83
C VAL A 124 -11.20 -12.27 -0.23
N GLU A 125 -10.88 -11.01 -0.47
CA GLU A 125 -11.49 -10.17 -1.50
C GLU A 125 -10.45 -9.72 -2.53
N TRP A 126 -10.91 -9.17 -3.65
CA TRP A 126 -10.06 -8.79 -4.77
C TRP A 126 -10.39 -7.38 -5.23
N HIS A 127 -9.37 -6.56 -5.44
CA HIS A 127 -9.51 -5.24 -6.04
C HIS A 127 -9.32 -5.30 -7.58
N ALA A 128 -9.43 -4.16 -8.25
CA ALA A 128 -9.37 -4.08 -9.73
C ALA A 128 -8.02 -4.54 -10.32
N GLY A 129 -6.92 -4.31 -9.61
CA GLY A 129 -5.59 -4.85 -9.94
C GLY A 129 -4.60 -3.78 -10.37
N PHE A 130 -3.32 -4.15 -10.35
CA PHE A 130 -2.24 -3.34 -10.85
C PHE A 130 -1.55 -4.01 -12.03
N ARG A 131 -1.48 -3.30 -13.15
CA ARG A 131 -0.82 -3.74 -14.38
C ARG A 131 -0.19 -2.54 -15.08
N LEU A 132 1.11 -2.61 -15.37
CA LEU A 132 1.82 -1.56 -16.08
C LEU A 132 2.57 -2.11 -17.30
N ASP A 133 2.21 -1.64 -18.49
CA ASP A 133 2.93 -1.96 -19.72
C ASP A 133 4.33 -1.33 -19.71
N VAL A 134 5.33 -2.06 -20.20
CA VAL A 134 6.72 -1.61 -20.25
C VAL A 134 6.88 -0.34 -21.09
N GLU A 135 6.06 -0.16 -22.13
CA GLU A 135 6.05 1.06 -22.94
C GLU A 135 5.72 2.29 -22.09
N VAL A 136 4.68 2.21 -21.26
CA VAL A 136 4.27 3.29 -20.34
C VAL A 136 5.34 3.50 -19.25
N LEU A 137 5.92 2.41 -18.72
CA LEU A 137 7.02 2.49 -17.77
C LEU A 137 8.20 3.31 -18.32
N LEU A 138 8.63 3.01 -19.55
CA LEU A 138 9.77 3.67 -20.19
C LEU A 138 9.48 5.13 -20.56
N GLN A 139 8.22 5.46 -20.90
CA GLN A 139 7.78 6.85 -21.12
C GLN A 139 7.90 7.71 -19.85
N HIS A 140 7.86 7.11 -18.66
CA HIS A 140 7.97 7.78 -17.37
C HIS A 140 9.34 7.60 -16.70
N ALA A 141 10.42 7.40 -17.47
CA ALA A 141 11.77 7.18 -16.94
C ALA A 141 12.28 8.29 -16.00
N ASP A 142 11.70 9.49 -16.04
CA ASP A 142 12.02 10.62 -15.16
C ASP A 142 11.50 10.46 -13.71
N TYR A 143 10.47 9.64 -13.47
CA TYR A 143 9.83 9.54 -12.16
C TYR A 143 10.72 8.94 -11.06
N ARG A 144 11.37 7.78 -11.30
CA ARG A 144 12.35 7.16 -10.38
C ARG A 144 13.71 6.93 -11.02
N GLY A 145 13.91 7.44 -12.23
CA GLY A 145 15.15 7.35 -12.99
C GLY A 145 15.15 6.19 -14.00
N SER A 146 15.85 6.40 -15.11
CA SER A 146 15.94 5.48 -16.24
C SER A 146 16.47 4.09 -15.84
N ALA A 147 17.40 4.01 -14.89
CA ALA A 147 17.91 2.75 -14.37
C ALA A 147 16.82 1.90 -13.69
N ILE A 148 15.89 2.54 -12.96
CA ILE A 148 14.76 1.84 -12.33
C ILE A 148 13.74 1.42 -13.38
N ALA A 149 13.45 2.26 -14.38
CA ALA A 149 12.57 1.91 -15.49
C ALA A 149 13.13 0.72 -16.29
N ALA A 150 14.45 0.70 -16.56
CA ALA A 150 15.11 -0.42 -17.23
C ALA A 150 15.04 -1.71 -16.39
N LEU A 151 15.25 -1.64 -15.07
CA LEU A 151 15.06 -2.79 -14.19
C LEU A 151 13.62 -3.31 -14.24
N GLY A 152 12.63 -2.40 -14.19
CA GLY A 152 11.23 -2.78 -14.34
C GLY A 152 10.94 -3.48 -15.68
N ALA A 153 11.54 -3.02 -16.78
CA ALA A 153 11.42 -3.69 -18.07
C ALA A 153 12.04 -5.10 -18.08
N GLN A 154 13.14 -5.32 -17.36
CA GLN A 154 13.80 -6.62 -17.25
C GLN A 154 12.99 -7.65 -16.46
N ILE A 155 12.31 -7.23 -15.39
CA ILE A 155 11.52 -8.14 -14.55
C ILE A 155 10.11 -8.40 -15.13
N ALA A 156 9.66 -7.56 -16.06
CA ALA A 156 8.36 -7.68 -16.69
C ALA A 156 8.18 -9.05 -17.38
N ARG A 157 6.95 -9.57 -17.34
CA ARG A 157 6.56 -10.81 -18.03
C ARG A 157 5.71 -10.44 -19.23
N HIS A 158 6.10 -10.91 -20.41
CA HIS A 158 5.39 -10.60 -21.66
C HIS A 158 5.14 -9.09 -21.88
N GLY A 159 6.12 -8.25 -21.50
CA GLY A 159 6.01 -6.79 -21.63
C GLY A 159 5.18 -6.09 -20.55
N VAL A 160 4.81 -6.79 -19.49
CA VAL A 160 3.92 -6.27 -18.44
C VAL A 160 4.53 -6.45 -17.05
N LEU A 161 4.48 -5.40 -16.25
CA LEU A 161 4.76 -5.42 -14.82
C LEU A 161 3.48 -5.67 -14.01
N THR A 162 3.56 -6.63 -13.10
CA THR A 162 2.52 -6.95 -12.10
C THR A 162 3.16 -7.03 -10.70
N PRO A 163 2.36 -6.93 -9.62
CA PRO A 163 2.87 -7.16 -8.27
C PRO A 163 3.54 -8.54 -8.11
N ALA A 164 2.99 -9.58 -8.74
CA ALA A 164 3.57 -10.93 -8.72
C ALA A 164 4.98 -10.97 -9.33
N ALA A 165 5.20 -10.35 -10.50
CA ALA A 165 6.51 -10.31 -11.13
C ALA A 165 7.57 -9.59 -10.26
N ILE A 166 7.17 -8.51 -9.57
CA ILE A 166 8.04 -7.81 -8.62
C ILE A 166 8.31 -8.70 -7.39
N GLY A 167 7.29 -9.40 -6.88
CA GLY A 167 7.41 -10.33 -5.77
C GLY A 167 8.36 -11.49 -6.07
N GLU A 168 8.29 -12.07 -7.27
CA GLU A 168 9.23 -13.09 -7.75
C GLU A 168 10.67 -12.56 -7.80
N ALA A 169 10.85 -11.34 -8.35
CA ALA A 169 12.16 -10.70 -8.40
C ALA A 169 12.72 -10.42 -6.99
N ALA A 170 11.86 -10.06 -6.03
CA ALA A 170 12.27 -9.90 -4.63
C ALA A 170 12.67 -11.23 -3.99
N ALA A 171 11.89 -12.29 -4.24
CA ALA A 171 12.13 -13.63 -3.71
C ALA A 171 13.42 -14.27 -4.25
N SER A 172 13.88 -13.88 -5.44
CA SER A 172 15.13 -14.38 -6.01
C SER A 172 16.37 -13.93 -5.23
N GLY A 173 16.29 -12.81 -4.50
CA GLY A 173 17.42 -12.20 -3.78
C GLY A 173 18.50 -11.59 -4.68
N GLN A 174 18.27 -11.50 -6.00
CA GLN A 174 19.27 -11.05 -6.98
C GLN A 174 19.25 -9.53 -7.24
N HIS A 175 18.29 -8.81 -6.66
CA HIS A 175 18.08 -7.38 -6.89
C HIS A 175 18.10 -6.60 -5.58
N ASP A 176 18.51 -5.33 -5.65
CA ASP A 176 18.42 -4.41 -4.53
C ASP A 176 16.93 -4.20 -4.12
N PRO A 177 16.55 -4.49 -2.86
CA PRO A 177 15.19 -4.26 -2.38
C PRO A 177 14.72 -2.81 -2.53
N GLN A 178 15.61 -1.82 -2.42
CA GLN A 178 15.24 -0.42 -2.63
C GLN A 178 14.97 -0.11 -4.10
N ALA A 179 15.69 -0.74 -5.03
CA ALA A 179 15.39 -0.64 -6.45
C ALA A 179 14.03 -1.27 -6.78
N LEU A 180 13.72 -2.46 -6.26
CA LEU A 180 12.42 -3.11 -6.45
C LEU A 180 11.27 -2.30 -5.84
N LYS A 181 11.46 -1.68 -4.67
CA LYS A 181 10.49 -0.72 -4.10
C LYS A 181 10.21 0.44 -5.07
N LYS A 182 11.24 0.99 -5.72
CA LYS A 182 11.05 2.05 -6.72
C LYS A 182 10.38 1.55 -8.00
N VAL A 183 10.61 0.30 -8.41
CA VAL A 183 9.84 -0.33 -9.50
C VAL A 183 8.36 -0.47 -9.11
N TRP A 184 8.07 -0.88 -7.88
CA TRP A 184 6.70 -0.90 -7.37
C TRP A 184 6.03 0.47 -7.45
N HIS A 185 6.73 1.56 -7.11
CA HIS A 185 6.15 2.91 -7.22
C HIS A 185 5.68 3.24 -8.65
N TYR A 186 6.34 2.75 -9.70
CA TYR A 186 5.85 2.89 -11.07
C TYR A 186 4.50 2.20 -11.25
N VAL A 187 4.41 0.94 -10.85
CA VAL A 187 3.19 0.13 -10.96
C VAL A 187 2.05 0.76 -10.16
N ALA A 188 2.29 1.18 -8.92
CA ALA A 188 1.29 1.85 -8.09
C ALA A 188 0.82 3.20 -8.67
N ARG A 189 1.73 3.95 -9.31
CA ARG A 189 1.44 5.29 -9.83
C ARG A 189 0.71 5.27 -11.17
N PHE A 190 1.06 4.34 -12.06
CA PHE A 190 0.65 4.33 -13.46
C PHE A 190 -0.13 3.08 -13.88
N GLY A 191 -0.16 2.04 -13.04
CA GLY A 191 -0.78 0.75 -13.37
C GLY A 191 -2.07 0.44 -12.62
N ASP A 192 -2.66 1.38 -11.87
CA ASP A 192 -3.90 1.15 -11.11
C ASP A 192 -5.11 1.04 -12.04
N LEU A 193 -5.66 -0.17 -12.18
CA LEU A 193 -6.78 -0.45 -13.07
C LEU A 193 -8.12 0.10 -12.56
N SER A 194 -8.23 0.47 -11.28
CA SER A 194 -9.46 1.07 -10.75
C SER A 194 -9.71 2.48 -11.33
N LYS A 195 -8.65 3.17 -11.76
CA LYS A 195 -8.75 4.50 -12.36
C LYS A 195 -9.27 4.46 -13.80
N ALA A 196 -9.04 3.36 -14.51
CA ALA A 196 -9.53 3.17 -15.88
C ALA A 196 -11.04 2.84 -15.93
N GLN A 197 -11.61 2.37 -14.83
CA GLN A 197 -13.03 1.99 -14.72
C GLN A 197 -13.96 3.16 -14.37
N GLY A 198 -13.39 4.34 -14.09
CA GLY A 198 -14.12 5.56 -13.71
C GLY A 198 -13.88 6.75 -14.64
N ALA A 199 -13.39 6.51 -15.86
CA ALA A 199 -13.19 7.52 -16.90
C ALA A 199 -14.24 7.36 -18.02
#